data_AF-A0A372NYZ7-F1
#
_entry.id   AF-A0A372NYZ7-F1
#
_cell.length_a   1.000
_cell.length_b   1.000
_cell.length_c   1.000
_cell.angle_alpha   90.00
_cell.angle_beta   90.00
_cell.angle_gamma   90.00
#
_symmetry.space_group_name_H-M   'P 1'
#
loop_
_entity.id
_entity.type
_entity.pdbx_description
1 polymer ?
#
loop_
_entity_poly.entity_id
_entity_poly.type
_entity_poly.pdbx_seq_one_letter_code
_entity_poly.pdbx_strand_id
1 'polypeptide(L)'
;MVVCFKFYVDRTLWVLRCLILVSILEHMLNAQPKHNITAALAIDLINNGTTIVDTYIEGHVEITSEDFTKEITFINCIIESFTAVGIDFAEHIKFENSHLKSCQFNFAYFSKGLTIKDCLFDNRLSFAFGGHNQPGYTVSITKNHFHDYVDFFDCWFTSEIVVTNNIFSRGTNIESKNQLITFDIQPIISNNIGQLDLPEDNQFT
;
A
#
# COMPACT_ATOMS: atom_id res chain seq x y z
N MET A 1 43.99 24.82 20.92
CA MET A 1 43.99 23.60 20.09
C MET A 1 42.55 23.07 20.08
N VAL A 2 41.75 23.45 19.07
CA VAL A 2 40.36 23.01 18.92
C VAL A 2 40.33 22.13 17.68
N VAL A 3 40.08 20.84 17.87
CA VAL A 3 39.95 19.88 16.78
C VAL A 3 38.51 19.94 16.28
N CYS A 4 38.32 20.49 15.09
CA CYS A 4 37.05 20.46 14.37
C CYS A 4 36.96 19.10 13.65
N PHE A 5 36.20 18.15 14.18
CA PHE A 5 35.83 16.94 13.43
C PHE A 5 34.66 17.29 12.49
N LYS A 6 34.97 17.53 11.21
CA LYS A 6 33.97 17.47 10.14
C LYS A 6 33.66 15.99 9.90
N PHE A 7 32.45 15.55 10.27
CA PHE A 7 31.90 14.30 9.77
C PHE A 7 31.53 14.49 8.30
N TYR A 8 32.44 14.09 7.41
CA TYR A 8 32.12 13.90 6.00
C TYR A 8 31.57 12.48 5.87
N VAL A 9 30.24 12.32 6.00
CA VAL A 9 29.60 11.03 5.72
C VAL A 9 29.65 10.82 4.22
N ASP A 10 30.43 9.83 3.81
CA ASP A 10 30.71 9.48 2.43
C ASP A 10 29.41 9.09 1.71
N ARG A 11 28.91 9.98 0.83
CA ARG A 11 27.70 9.75 0.04
C ARG A 11 27.79 8.46 -0.77
N THR A 12 29.00 8.02 -1.11
CA THR A 12 29.25 6.79 -1.86
C THR A 12 28.86 5.56 -1.06
N LEU A 13 29.11 5.55 0.25
CA LEU A 13 28.78 4.43 1.13
C LEU A 13 27.27 4.30 1.36
N TRP A 14 26.55 5.42 1.36
CA TRP A 14 25.10 5.47 1.49
C TRP A 14 24.41 5.00 0.20
N VAL A 15 24.90 5.47 -0.96
CA VAL A 15 24.41 5.03 -2.28
C VAL A 15 24.69 3.54 -2.51
N LEU A 16 25.87 3.05 -2.13
CA LEU A 16 26.21 1.62 -2.26
C LEU A 16 25.37 0.73 -1.33
N ARG A 17 25.08 1.19 -0.10
CA ARG A 17 24.14 0.50 0.80
C ARG A 17 22.72 0.50 0.27
N CYS A 18 22.24 1.61 -0.28
CA CYS A 18 20.93 1.69 -0.95
C CYS A 18 20.86 0.74 -2.14
N LEU A 19 21.88 0.71 -3.01
CA LEU A 19 21.89 -0.17 -4.20
C LEU A 19 21.93 -1.66 -3.84
N ILE A 20 22.70 -2.04 -2.83
CA ILE A 20 22.75 -3.44 -2.35
C ILE A 20 21.44 -3.83 -1.67
N LEU A 21 20.83 -2.92 -0.89
CA LEU A 21 19.50 -3.15 -0.32
C LEU A 21 18.44 -3.27 -1.41
N VAL A 22 18.45 -2.40 -2.43
CA VAL A 22 17.49 -2.43 -3.54
C VAL A 22 17.65 -3.72 -4.36
N SER A 23 18.87 -4.15 -4.70
CA SER A 23 19.05 -5.42 -5.44
C SER A 23 18.71 -6.66 -4.61
N ILE A 24 18.85 -6.60 -3.28
CA ILE A 24 18.42 -7.67 -2.37
C ILE A 24 16.90 -7.63 -2.20
N LEU A 25 16.28 -6.45 -2.13
CA LEU A 25 14.82 -6.26 -2.09
C LEU A 25 14.16 -6.75 -3.39
N GLU A 26 14.75 -6.47 -4.56
CA GLU A 26 14.31 -6.97 -5.86
C GLU A 26 14.34 -8.50 -5.94
N HIS A 27 15.24 -9.16 -5.20
CA HIS A 27 15.30 -10.62 -5.04
C HIS A 27 14.52 -11.17 -3.84
N MET A 28 13.91 -10.31 -3.00
CA MET A 28 13.08 -10.69 -1.85
C MET A 28 11.58 -10.49 -2.10
N LEU A 29 11.19 -10.16 -3.33
CA LEU A 29 9.80 -10.11 -3.77
C LEU A 29 9.28 -11.54 -3.99
N ASN A 30 8.73 -12.07 -2.91
CA ASN A 30 8.46 -13.48 -2.66
C ASN A 30 7.20 -14.04 -3.33
N ALA A 31 6.42 -13.24 -4.07
CA ALA A 31 5.22 -13.74 -4.73
C ALA A 31 5.61 -14.81 -5.76
N GLN A 32 5.43 -16.09 -5.41
CA GLN A 32 5.74 -17.24 -6.25
C GLN A 32 4.46 -18.07 -6.41
N PRO A 33 3.50 -17.60 -7.23
CA PRO A 33 2.24 -18.29 -7.40
C PRO A 33 2.46 -19.66 -8.07
N LYS A 34 1.64 -20.63 -7.64
CA LYS A 34 1.64 -22.01 -8.14
C LYS A 34 0.43 -22.30 -9.03
N HIS A 35 -0.57 -21.43 -8.98
CA HIS A 35 -1.82 -21.55 -9.69
C HIS A 35 -2.08 -20.31 -10.54
N ASN A 36 -2.82 -20.49 -11.63
CA ASN A 36 -3.29 -19.38 -12.45
C ASN A 36 -4.82 -19.44 -12.50
N ILE A 37 -5.48 -18.32 -12.25
CA ILE A 37 -6.94 -18.19 -12.40
C ILE A 37 -7.27 -16.93 -13.20
N THR A 38 -8.46 -16.90 -13.79
CA THR A 38 -9.00 -15.69 -14.41
C THR A 38 -9.59 -14.76 -13.35
N ALA A 39 -9.70 -13.47 -13.69
CA ALA A 39 -10.39 -12.50 -12.85
C ALA A 39 -11.83 -12.90 -12.52
N ALA A 40 -12.56 -13.53 -13.45
CA ALA A 40 -13.92 -14.01 -13.20
C ALA A 40 -13.97 -15.04 -12.06
N LEU A 41 -13.07 -16.02 -12.07
CA LEU A 41 -12.99 -16.99 -10.98
C LEU A 41 -12.52 -16.33 -9.67
N ALA A 42 -11.61 -15.36 -9.73
CA ALA A 42 -11.20 -14.61 -8.55
C ALA A 42 -12.38 -13.85 -7.92
N ILE A 43 -13.22 -13.19 -8.73
CA ILE A 43 -14.43 -12.50 -8.27
C ILE A 43 -15.40 -13.49 -7.61
N ASP A 44 -15.61 -14.67 -8.20
CA ASP A 44 -16.45 -15.71 -7.59
C ASP A 44 -15.91 -16.15 -6.22
N LEU A 45 -14.59 -16.35 -6.09
CA LEU A 45 -13.96 -16.72 -4.81
C LEU A 45 -14.11 -15.60 -3.78
N ILE A 46 -13.90 -14.34 -4.18
CA ILE A 46 -14.08 -13.15 -3.33
C ILE A 46 -15.52 -13.03 -2.82
N ASN A 47 -16.51 -13.18 -3.71
CA ASN A 47 -17.93 -13.12 -3.36
C ASN A 47 -18.35 -14.25 -2.39
N ASN A 48 -17.63 -15.37 -2.43
CA ASN A 48 -17.79 -16.47 -1.48
C ASN A 48 -16.97 -16.31 -0.19
N GLY A 49 -16.22 -15.21 -0.03
CA GLY A 49 -15.34 -14.97 1.12
C GLY A 49 -14.17 -15.95 1.20
N THR A 50 -13.74 -16.49 0.05
CA THR A 50 -12.65 -17.45 -0.02
C THR A 50 -11.31 -16.73 -0.15
N THR A 51 -10.39 -17.05 0.75
CA THR A 51 -8.99 -16.60 0.67
C THR A 51 -8.31 -17.16 -0.59
N ILE A 52 -7.67 -16.29 -1.38
CA ILE A 52 -6.93 -16.68 -2.57
C ILE A 52 -5.44 -16.72 -2.23
N VAL A 53 -4.80 -17.88 -2.47
CA VAL A 53 -3.43 -18.16 -2.02
C VAL A 53 -2.60 -18.74 -3.17
N ASP A 54 -1.31 -18.39 -3.24
CA ASP A 54 -0.35 -18.96 -4.20
C ASP A 54 -0.84 -18.83 -5.66
N THR A 55 -1.47 -17.72 -6.03
CA THR A 55 -2.20 -17.60 -7.29
C THR A 55 -1.81 -16.38 -8.12
N TYR A 56 -1.58 -16.58 -9.41
CA TYR A 56 -1.56 -15.55 -10.43
C TYR A 56 -2.99 -15.30 -10.91
N ILE A 57 -3.44 -14.06 -10.84
CA ILE A 57 -4.77 -13.66 -11.27
C ILE A 57 -4.63 -12.85 -12.55
N GLU A 58 -5.04 -13.47 -13.66
CA GLU A 58 -5.03 -12.88 -14.99
C GLU A 58 -6.29 -12.03 -15.22
N GLY A 59 -6.10 -10.80 -15.67
CA GLY A 59 -7.17 -9.85 -15.99
C GLY A 59 -7.47 -8.84 -14.88
N HIS A 60 -8.63 -8.22 -15.00
CA HIS A 60 -9.09 -7.13 -14.14
C HIS A 60 -10.13 -7.62 -13.14
N VAL A 61 -9.79 -7.58 -11.86
CA VAL A 61 -10.72 -7.84 -10.74
C VAL A 61 -11.31 -6.51 -10.30
N GLU A 62 -12.62 -6.36 -10.47
CA GLU A 62 -13.36 -5.17 -10.07
C GLU A 62 -14.41 -5.53 -9.02
N ILE A 63 -14.41 -4.84 -7.89
CA ILE A 63 -15.46 -4.92 -6.87
C ILE A 63 -16.48 -3.82 -7.15
N THR A 64 -17.73 -4.20 -7.41
CA THR A 64 -18.77 -3.27 -7.89
C THR A 64 -19.93 -3.06 -6.92
N SER A 65 -19.92 -3.71 -5.75
CA SER A 65 -21.00 -3.60 -4.75
C SER A 65 -20.63 -2.54 -3.72
N GLU A 66 -21.40 -1.45 -3.67
CA GLU A 66 -21.18 -0.32 -2.74
C GLU A 66 -21.04 -0.79 -1.27
N ASP A 67 -21.88 -1.74 -0.83
CA ASP A 67 -21.79 -2.36 0.49
C ASP A 67 -21.18 -3.77 0.38
N PHE A 68 -19.86 -3.91 0.44
CA PHE A 68 -19.20 -5.22 0.31
C PHE A 68 -19.00 -5.88 1.69
N THR A 69 -19.64 -7.04 1.88
CA THR A 69 -19.77 -7.69 3.21
C THR A 69 -18.89 -8.91 3.42
N LYS A 70 -17.97 -9.20 2.50
CA LYS A 70 -17.03 -10.33 2.62
C LYS A 70 -15.63 -9.85 2.88
N GLU A 71 -14.88 -10.64 3.65
CA GLU A 71 -13.44 -10.45 3.77
C GLU A 71 -12.78 -10.72 2.41
N ILE A 72 -11.83 -9.87 2.02
CA ILE A 72 -11.00 -10.09 0.84
C ILE A 72 -9.58 -10.34 1.31
N THR A 73 -9.08 -11.55 1.06
CA THR A 73 -7.72 -11.93 1.47
C THR A 73 -6.95 -12.57 0.33
N PHE A 74 -5.84 -11.94 -0.05
CA PHE A 74 -4.85 -12.44 -0.99
C PHE A 74 -3.50 -12.69 -0.30
N ILE A 75 -2.92 -13.88 -0.50
CA ILE A 75 -1.65 -14.28 0.12
C ILE A 75 -0.74 -14.91 -0.93
N ASN A 76 0.49 -14.41 -1.08
CA ASN A 76 1.44 -14.95 -2.05
C ASN A 76 0.88 -14.94 -3.49
N CYS A 77 0.20 -13.86 -3.86
CA CYS A 77 -0.46 -13.73 -5.15
C CYS A 77 0.27 -12.74 -6.07
N ILE A 78 0.09 -12.91 -7.37
CA ILE A 78 0.37 -11.87 -8.36
C ILE A 78 -0.96 -11.46 -8.98
N ILE A 79 -1.30 -10.18 -8.93
CA ILE A 79 -2.59 -9.66 -9.37
C ILE A 79 -2.33 -8.63 -10.46
N GLU A 80 -2.84 -8.88 -11.68
CA GLU A 80 -2.64 -7.95 -12.80
C GLU A 80 -3.34 -6.61 -12.57
N SER A 81 -4.60 -6.64 -12.14
CA SER A 81 -5.34 -5.41 -11.85
C SER A 81 -6.45 -5.66 -10.84
N PHE A 82 -6.50 -4.84 -9.79
CA PHE A 82 -7.55 -4.86 -8.76
C PHE A 82 -8.10 -3.45 -8.55
N THR A 83 -9.41 -3.28 -8.71
CA THR A 83 -10.08 -1.99 -8.50
C THR A 83 -11.28 -2.14 -7.58
N ALA A 84 -11.36 -1.26 -6.60
CA ALA A 84 -12.52 -1.10 -5.75
C ALA A 84 -12.74 0.39 -5.49
N VAL A 85 -13.60 1.01 -6.30
CA VAL A 85 -13.88 2.45 -6.25
C VAL A 85 -15.28 2.68 -5.72
N GLY A 86 -15.43 3.54 -4.72
CA GLY A 86 -16.73 3.86 -4.13
C GLY A 86 -17.33 2.70 -3.33
N ILE A 87 -16.49 1.94 -2.62
CA ILE A 87 -16.88 0.73 -1.89
C ILE A 87 -16.71 0.95 -0.38
N ASP A 88 -17.73 0.67 0.40
CA ASP A 88 -17.62 0.44 1.84
C ASP A 88 -17.37 -1.04 2.11
N PHE A 89 -16.15 -1.35 2.55
CA PHE A 89 -15.77 -2.68 2.98
C PHE A 89 -16.17 -2.88 4.44
N ALA A 90 -17.29 -3.59 4.65
CA ALA A 90 -17.78 -3.93 5.98
C ALA A 90 -16.89 -4.96 6.71
N GLU A 91 -16.07 -5.70 5.97
CA GLU A 91 -15.10 -6.67 6.50
C GLU A 91 -13.65 -6.28 6.16
N HIS A 92 -12.69 -6.95 6.80
CA HIS A 92 -11.27 -6.67 6.65
C HIS A 92 -10.79 -6.99 5.22
N ILE A 93 -9.94 -6.12 4.68
CA ILE A 93 -9.24 -6.32 3.42
C ILE A 93 -7.76 -6.59 3.68
N LYS A 94 -7.22 -7.64 3.07
CA LYS A 94 -5.86 -8.10 3.32
C LYS A 94 -5.12 -8.50 2.05
N PHE A 95 -3.96 -7.89 1.87
CA PHE A 95 -2.93 -8.30 0.93
C PHE A 95 -1.65 -8.60 1.71
N GLU A 96 -1.16 -9.83 1.59
CA GLU A 96 0.08 -10.26 2.23
C GLU A 96 1.00 -10.94 1.22
N ASN A 97 2.29 -10.58 1.23
CA ASN A 97 3.30 -11.21 0.39
C ASN A 97 2.95 -11.23 -1.11
N SER A 98 2.28 -10.18 -1.61
CA SER A 98 1.67 -10.18 -2.93
C SER A 98 2.22 -9.08 -3.85
N HIS A 99 2.19 -9.32 -5.16
CA HIS A 99 2.59 -8.34 -6.17
C HIS A 99 1.35 -7.86 -6.93
N LEU A 100 1.04 -6.57 -6.80
CA LEU A 100 -0.06 -5.91 -7.46
C LEU A 100 0.49 -5.02 -8.57
N LYS A 101 0.24 -5.38 -9.83
CA LYS A 101 0.72 -4.57 -10.96
C LYS A 101 -0.08 -3.27 -11.07
N SER A 102 -1.38 -3.33 -10.81
CA SER A 102 -2.27 -2.16 -10.74
C SER A 102 -3.30 -2.32 -9.62
N CYS A 103 -3.48 -1.28 -8.80
CA CYS A 103 -4.42 -1.32 -7.68
C CYS A 103 -5.02 0.08 -7.39
N GLN A 104 -6.34 0.17 -7.17
CA GLN A 104 -7.03 1.44 -6.87
C GLN A 104 -8.12 1.29 -5.80
N PHE A 105 -8.17 2.27 -4.89
CA PHE A 105 -9.10 2.36 -3.76
C PHE A 105 -9.72 3.77 -3.63
N ASN A 106 -9.95 4.49 -4.73
CA ASN A 106 -10.58 5.81 -4.65
C ASN A 106 -11.98 5.69 -4.02
N PHE A 107 -12.33 6.56 -3.08
CA PHE A 107 -13.61 6.52 -2.36
C PHE A 107 -13.87 5.19 -1.63
N ALA A 108 -12.83 4.48 -1.20
CA ALA A 108 -12.98 3.21 -0.48
C ALA A 108 -12.92 3.40 1.04
N TYR A 109 -13.91 2.86 1.75
CA TYR A 109 -13.96 2.85 3.22
C TYR A 109 -13.58 1.47 3.75
N PHE A 110 -12.76 1.46 4.80
CA PHE A 110 -12.21 0.25 5.40
C PHE A 110 -12.78 0.04 6.80
N SER A 111 -14.09 -0.19 6.90
CA SER A 111 -14.81 -0.20 8.18
C SER A 111 -14.17 -1.12 9.23
N LYS A 112 -13.72 -2.32 8.83
CA LYS A 112 -12.96 -3.25 9.71
C LYS A 112 -11.45 -3.29 9.45
N GLY A 113 -10.92 -2.23 8.88
CA GLY A 113 -9.50 -2.03 8.65
C GLY A 113 -9.00 -2.58 7.31
N LEU A 114 -7.71 -2.40 7.09
CA LEU A 114 -6.98 -2.79 5.89
C LEU A 114 -5.60 -3.30 6.31
N THR A 115 -5.10 -4.34 5.65
CA THR A 115 -3.72 -4.79 5.81
C THR A 115 -3.06 -4.96 4.46
N ILE A 116 -2.01 -4.18 4.21
CA ILE A 116 -1.12 -4.32 3.06
C ILE A 116 0.28 -4.56 3.64
N LYS A 117 0.78 -5.78 3.49
CA LYS A 117 2.01 -6.22 4.16
C LYS A 117 2.91 -7.03 3.24
N ASP A 118 4.20 -6.69 3.24
CA ASP A 118 5.22 -7.38 2.44
C ASP A 118 4.83 -7.46 0.94
N CYS A 119 4.19 -6.41 0.42
CA CYS A 119 3.69 -6.36 -0.96
C CYS A 119 4.53 -5.47 -1.88
N LEU A 120 4.39 -5.70 -3.19
CA LEU A 120 4.93 -4.88 -4.28
C LEU A 120 3.82 -4.22 -5.08
N PHE A 121 4.00 -2.95 -5.42
CA PHE A 121 3.11 -2.21 -6.29
C PHE A 121 3.90 -1.60 -7.46
N ASP A 122 3.55 -1.95 -8.69
CA ASP A 122 4.23 -1.41 -9.87
C ASP A 122 3.74 0.00 -10.21
N ASN A 123 2.43 0.21 -10.14
CA ASN A 123 1.79 1.46 -10.54
C ASN A 123 1.32 2.27 -9.33
N ARG A 124 0.91 3.52 -9.60
CA ARG A 124 0.30 4.41 -8.60
C ARG A 124 -0.83 3.71 -7.85
N LEU A 125 -0.78 3.81 -6.53
CA LEU A 125 -1.85 3.39 -5.63
C LEU A 125 -2.53 4.63 -5.07
N SER A 126 -3.85 4.71 -5.20
CA SER A 126 -4.63 5.83 -4.68
C SER A 126 -5.67 5.35 -3.70
N PHE A 127 -5.65 5.98 -2.53
CA PHE A 127 -6.67 5.90 -1.47
C PHE A 127 -7.53 7.16 -1.44
N ALA A 128 -7.45 8.03 -2.45
CA ALA A 128 -8.07 9.34 -2.40
C ALA A 128 -9.55 9.26 -2.00
N PHE A 129 -9.99 10.15 -1.10
CA PHE A 129 -11.33 10.18 -0.52
C PHE A 129 -11.71 8.91 0.27
N GLY A 130 -10.72 8.17 0.78
CA GLY A 130 -10.92 6.91 1.50
C GLY A 130 -10.69 6.99 3.01
N GLY A 131 -10.57 5.82 3.65
CA GLY A 131 -10.28 5.69 5.09
C GLY A 131 -11.47 5.16 5.89
N HIS A 132 -11.95 5.94 6.85
CA HIS A 132 -13.14 5.69 7.67
C HIS A 132 -13.16 4.36 8.44
N ASN A 133 -11.99 3.90 8.90
CA ASN A 133 -11.88 2.70 9.72
C ASN A 133 -12.49 2.88 11.12
N GLN A 134 -13.38 1.96 11.50
CA GLN A 134 -14.13 2.06 12.76
C GLN A 134 -13.21 1.92 13.99
N PRO A 135 -13.62 2.45 15.16
CA PRO A 135 -12.82 2.35 16.38
C PRO A 135 -12.39 0.92 16.70
N GLY A 136 -11.09 0.72 16.90
CA GLY A 136 -10.49 -0.58 17.22
C GLY A 136 -10.03 -1.38 16.01
N TYR A 137 -10.23 -0.88 14.78
CA TYR A 137 -9.74 -1.51 13.56
C TYR A 137 -8.64 -0.67 12.91
N THR A 138 -7.48 -1.27 12.68
CA THR A 138 -6.30 -0.57 12.15
C THR A 138 -6.25 -0.63 10.63
N VAL A 139 -5.84 0.47 10.00
CA VAL A 139 -5.31 0.48 8.63
C VAL A 139 -3.79 0.31 8.73
N SER A 140 -3.26 -0.80 8.22
CA SER A 140 -1.84 -1.16 8.33
C SER A 140 -1.20 -1.32 6.96
N ILE A 141 -0.24 -0.45 6.66
CA ILE A 141 0.55 -0.43 5.42
C ILE A 141 2.00 -0.61 5.83
N THR A 142 2.52 -1.83 5.77
CA THR A 142 3.85 -2.15 6.32
C THR A 142 4.74 -2.98 5.41
N LYS A 143 6.04 -2.69 5.40
CA LYS A 143 7.06 -3.47 4.67
C LYS A 143 6.78 -3.61 3.18
N ASN A 144 6.11 -2.63 2.57
CA ASN A 144 5.80 -2.66 1.16
C ASN A 144 6.83 -1.89 0.34
N HIS A 145 6.91 -2.22 -0.94
CA HIS A 145 7.64 -1.44 -1.93
C HIS A 145 6.65 -0.91 -2.97
N PHE A 146 6.54 0.42 -3.04
CA PHE A 146 5.78 1.14 -4.05
C PHE A 146 6.75 1.71 -5.07
N HIS A 147 6.66 1.24 -6.32
CA HIS A 147 7.49 1.75 -7.43
C HIS A 147 7.03 3.12 -7.91
N ASP A 148 5.76 3.43 -7.72
CA ASP A 148 5.15 4.70 -8.11
C ASP A 148 4.54 5.42 -6.88
N TYR A 149 3.88 6.55 -7.11
CA TYR A 149 3.34 7.40 -6.07
C TYR A 149 2.19 6.73 -5.31
N VAL A 150 2.10 7.01 -4.00
CA VAL A 150 0.97 6.58 -3.17
C VAL A 150 0.20 7.80 -2.69
N ASP A 151 -1.08 7.84 -2.98
CA ASP A 151 -1.93 9.00 -2.75
C ASP A 151 -2.95 8.78 -1.64
N PHE A 152 -3.01 9.73 -0.72
CA PHE A 152 -3.92 9.81 0.42
C PHE A 152 -4.77 11.09 0.40
N PHE A 153 -4.93 11.75 -0.76
CA PHE A 153 -5.71 12.98 -0.87
C PHE A 153 -7.12 12.83 -0.28
N ASP A 154 -7.52 13.75 0.59
CA ASP A 154 -8.85 13.77 1.24
C ASP A 154 -9.20 12.48 2.02
N CYS A 155 -8.19 11.77 2.55
CA CYS A 155 -8.42 10.64 3.44
C CYS A 155 -8.80 11.10 4.86
N TRP A 156 -9.68 10.34 5.50
CA TRP A 156 -9.99 10.51 6.93
C TRP A 156 -9.89 9.18 7.66
N PHE A 157 -8.90 9.05 8.56
CA PHE A 157 -8.73 7.88 9.41
C PHE A 157 -9.29 8.14 10.81
N THR A 158 -10.40 7.49 11.12
CA THR A 158 -11.13 7.63 12.40
C THR A 158 -10.57 6.71 13.50
N SER A 159 -9.76 5.72 13.13
CA SER A 159 -8.99 4.89 14.08
C SER A 159 -7.53 4.77 13.65
N GLU A 160 -6.77 3.89 14.31
CA GLU A 160 -5.32 3.80 14.13
C GLU A 160 -4.94 3.53 12.67
N ILE A 161 -3.92 4.25 12.20
CA ILE A 161 -3.21 3.96 10.97
C ILE A 161 -1.72 3.78 11.25
N VAL A 162 -1.16 2.72 10.69
CA VAL A 162 0.25 2.33 10.81
C VAL A 162 0.86 2.31 9.42
N VAL A 163 1.79 3.21 9.15
CA VAL A 163 2.55 3.27 7.90
C VAL A 163 4.03 3.13 8.24
N THR A 164 4.57 1.91 8.19
CA THR A 164 5.95 1.67 8.66
C THR A 164 6.78 0.75 7.77
N ASN A 165 8.08 1.01 7.72
CA ASN A 165 9.05 0.19 7.00
C ASN A 165 8.76 0.04 5.49
N ASN A 166 8.07 1.01 4.87
CA ASN A 166 7.79 0.99 3.44
C ASN A 166 8.87 1.71 2.62
N ILE A 167 8.93 1.42 1.33
CA ILE A 167 9.74 2.13 0.34
C ILE A 167 8.79 2.81 -0.65
N PHE A 168 8.75 4.14 -0.63
CA PHE A 168 7.98 4.98 -1.55
C PHE A 168 8.91 5.56 -2.62
N SER A 169 9.09 4.86 -3.74
CA SER A 169 10.11 5.20 -4.75
C SER A 169 9.84 6.55 -5.44
N ARG A 170 8.56 6.90 -5.60
CA ARG A 170 8.10 8.21 -6.13
C ARG A 170 7.47 9.10 -5.05
N GLY A 171 7.62 8.73 -3.79
CA GLY A 171 7.05 9.45 -2.66
C GLY A 171 5.56 9.21 -2.45
N THR A 172 5.03 9.93 -1.48
CA THR A 172 3.63 9.92 -1.04
C THR A 172 3.33 11.26 -0.36
N ASN A 173 2.06 11.53 -0.11
CA ASN A 173 1.57 12.69 0.62
C ASN A 173 1.08 12.40 2.04
N ILE A 174 1.27 11.20 2.60
CA ILE A 174 0.72 10.86 3.93
C ILE A 174 1.10 11.85 5.05
N GLU A 175 2.25 12.52 4.97
CA GLU A 175 2.70 13.57 5.90
C GLU A 175 2.59 15.01 5.33
N SER A 176 1.95 15.18 4.17
CA SER A 176 1.77 16.49 3.53
C SER A 176 0.87 17.39 4.38
N LYS A 177 1.36 18.60 4.68
CA LYS A 177 0.60 19.61 5.43
C LYS A 177 -0.38 20.41 4.56
N ASN A 178 -0.25 20.31 3.25
CA ASN A 178 -0.99 21.12 2.29
C ASN A 178 -2.17 20.35 1.65
N GLN A 179 -2.42 19.12 2.10
CA GLN A 179 -3.52 18.29 1.63
C GLN A 179 -4.41 17.89 2.80
N LEU A 180 -5.69 17.66 2.49
CA LEU A 180 -6.69 17.28 3.47
C LEU A 180 -6.44 15.81 3.85
N ILE A 181 -5.64 15.57 4.88
CA ILE A 181 -5.51 14.23 5.46
C ILE A 181 -5.83 14.39 6.94
N THR A 182 -6.89 13.73 7.37
CA THR A 182 -7.40 13.85 8.74
C THR A 182 -7.15 12.56 9.51
N PHE A 183 -6.62 12.71 10.72
CA PHE A 183 -6.40 11.61 11.65
C PHE A 183 -7.06 11.96 12.99
N ASP A 184 -8.02 11.15 13.43
CA ASP A 184 -8.64 11.32 14.76
C ASP A 184 -7.72 10.82 15.88
N ILE A 185 -6.80 9.92 15.54
CA ILE A 185 -5.76 9.37 16.40
C ILE A 185 -4.41 9.64 15.74
N GLN A 186 -3.40 10.02 16.53
CA GLN A 186 -2.05 10.26 16.02
C GLN A 186 -1.56 9.04 15.20
N PRO A 187 -1.22 9.21 13.91
CA PRO A 187 -0.78 8.10 13.08
C PRO A 187 0.62 7.61 13.50
N ILE A 188 0.87 6.31 13.33
CA ILE A 188 2.18 5.70 13.54
C ILE A 188 2.90 5.63 12.20
N ILE A 189 3.73 6.63 11.93
CA ILE A 189 4.51 6.76 10.69
C ILE A 189 5.99 6.71 11.07
N SER A 190 6.70 5.66 10.66
CA SER A 190 8.12 5.50 11.03
C SER A 190 8.88 4.56 10.11
N ASN A 191 10.20 4.77 10.02
CA ASN A 191 11.13 3.91 9.28
C ASN A 191 10.78 3.71 7.79
N ASN A 192 10.04 4.62 7.17
CA ASN A 192 9.80 4.59 5.73
C ASN A 192 10.97 5.24 4.97
N ILE A 193 11.21 4.79 3.74
CA ILE A 193 12.20 5.33 2.82
C ILE A 193 11.44 6.01 1.67
N GLY A 194 11.86 7.22 1.30
CA GLY A 194 11.20 8.04 0.27
C GLY A 194 10.71 9.38 0.83
N GLN A 195 10.15 10.22 -0.03
CA GLN A 195 9.56 11.51 0.38
C GLN A 195 8.10 11.30 0.80
N LEU A 196 7.75 11.65 2.05
CA LEU A 196 6.41 11.39 2.61
C LEU A 196 5.45 12.59 2.59
N ASP A 197 5.96 13.76 2.24
CA ASP A 197 5.26 15.04 2.23
C ASP A 197 5.16 15.64 0.81
N LEU A 198 5.32 14.83 -0.23
CA LEU A 198 5.25 15.28 -1.63
C LEU A 198 3.77 15.49 -2.01
N PRO A 199 3.31 16.73 -2.22
CA PRO A 199 1.92 16.97 -2.62
C PRO A 199 1.67 16.47 -4.05
N GLU A 200 0.42 16.12 -4.34
CA GLU A 200 0.02 15.55 -5.63
C GLU A 200 0.37 16.47 -6.82
N ASP A 201 0.09 17.77 -6.69
CA ASP A 201 0.24 18.76 -7.76
C ASP A 201 1.70 18.94 -8.25
N ASN A 202 2.69 18.48 -7.48
CA ASN A 202 4.11 18.60 -7.83
C ASN A 202 4.64 17.41 -8.66
N GLN A 203 3.79 16.46 -9.06
CA GLN A 203 4.22 15.28 -9.82
C GLN A 203 4.36 15.51 -11.33
N PHE A 204 3.93 16.67 -11.82
CA PHE A 204 3.99 17.02 -13.24
C PHE A 204 5.05 18.10 -13.57
N THR A 205 5.96 18.42 -12.65
CA THR A 205 7.06 19.38 -12.84
C THR A 205 8.43 18.72 -12.87
#